data_AF-A0A0F9AZN9-F1
#
_entry.id   AF-A0A0F9AZN9-F1
#
_cell.length_a   1.000
_cell.length_b   1.000
_cell.length_c   1.000
_cell.angle_alpha   90.00
_cell.angle_beta   90.00
_cell.angle_gamma   90.00
#
_symmetry.space_group_name_H-M   'P 1'
#
loop_
_entity.id
_entity.type
_entity.pdbx_description
1 polymer ?
#
loop_
_entity_poly.entity_id
_entity_poly.type
_entity_poly.pdbx_seq_one_letter_code
_entity_poly.pdbx_strand_id
1 'polypeptide(L)'
;MKKISTYKAEANLREKIEQGCSLAYFIPVESSSDSFRKSLLKSKAALNNKSLQKYLNASEHDSDLYFTRSVLVTTNWNNNDDVFGVREVWDARHTPSHKRTNLEHDEQQVVGHIIYSLPTDDDGNIIQDNCAIDELPSKFHLVTGAVIYKNWEDQQLIDRTNTLIKAIESGNKFVSMEVLFTDFDYAIITQDGIHKVKARDENTAWMTKHLKAYGGSGTCED
;
A
#
# COMPACT_ATOMS: atom_id res chain seq x y z
N MET A 1 22.62 -15.19 -7.08
CA MET A 1 21.33 -14.91 -6.41
C MET A 1 21.47 -13.64 -5.58
N LYS A 2 20.80 -12.54 -5.97
CA LYS A 2 20.73 -11.33 -5.15
C LYS A 2 19.84 -11.64 -3.94
N LYS A 3 20.44 -11.76 -2.76
CA LYS A 3 19.71 -11.80 -1.48
C LYS A 3 19.06 -10.43 -1.29
N ILE A 4 17.74 -10.40 -1.21
CA ILE A 4 17.00 -9.22 -0.74
C ILE A 4 17.02 -9.29 0.79
N SER A 5 17.66 -8.32 1.41
CA SER A 5 17.78 -8.19 2.86
C SER A 5 16.48 -7.61 3.41
N THR A 6 15.72 -8.39 4.18
CA THR A 6 14.57 -7.88 4.94
C THR A 6 15.10 -7.23 6.22
N TYR A 7 15.00 -5.91 6.30
CA TYR A 7 15.39 -5.15 7.49
C TYR A 7 14.38 -5.40 8.62
N LYS A 8 14.93 -5.73 9.78
CA LYS A 8 14.24 -6.02 11.03
C LYS A 8 13.62 -4.74 11.59
N ALA A 9 12.38 -4.83 12.07
CA ALA A 9 11.59 -3.74 12.60
C ALA A 9 12.17 -3.11 13.89
N GLU A 10 12.14 -1.77 13.96
CA GLU A 10 12.29 -0.92 15.17
C GLU A 10 11.53 0.40 14.89
N ALA A 11 10.83 1.11 15.79
CA ALA A 11 10.55 1.01 17.22
C ALA A 11 9.14 1.64 17.49
N ASN A 12 8.50 1.32 18.62
CA ASN A 12 7.20 1.82 19.10
C ASN A 12 5.92 1.53 18.27
N LEU A 13 6.00 0.89 17.10
CA LEU A 13 4.79 0.37 16.44
C LEU A 13 4.06 -0.65 17.31
N ARG A 14 4.79 -1.47 18.07
CA ARG A 14 4.22 -2.56 18.88
C ARG A 14 3.13 -2.10 19.85
N GLU A 15 3.36 -1.02 20.61
CA GLU A 15 2.36 -0.51 21.58
C GLU A 15 1.14 0.12 20.89
N LYS A 16 1.32 0.71 19.70
CA LYS A 16 0.19 1.25 18.90
C LYS A 16 -0.60 0.13 18.20
N ILE A 17 0.07 -0.91 17.74
CA ILE A 17 -0.50 -2.15 17.18
C ILE A 17 -1.29 -2.92 18.26
N GLU A 18 -0.79 -2.95 19.49
CA GLU A 18 -1.47 -3.58 20.64
C GLU A 18 -2.81 -2.87 20.99
N GLN A 19 -3.02 -1.63 20.52
CA GLN A 19 -4.28 -0.88 20.65
C GLN A 19 -5.20 -0.95 19.40
N GLY A 20 -4.74 -1.54 18.30
CA GLY A 20 -5.49 -1.67 17.06
C GLY A 20 -4.63 -2.33 15.97
N CYS A 21 -5.06 -3.50 15.49
CA CYS A 21 -4.29 -4.34 14.59
C CYS A 21 -3.91 -3.62 13.28
N SER A 22 -2.61 -3.48 12.99
CA SER A 22 -2.09 -2.94 11.73
C SER A 22 -1.09 -3.90 11.07
N LEU A 23 -0.95 -3.82 9.73
CA LEU A 23 -0.28 -4.83 8.88
C LEU A 23 0.71 -4.17 7.92
N ALA A 24 2.03 -4.49 7.97
CA ALA A 24 3.06 -3.79 7.17
C ALA A 24 3.80 -4.66 6.12
N TYR A 25 3.48 -4.54 4.83
CA TYR A 25 4.23 -5.19 3.74
C TYR A 25 5.21 -4.22 3.07
N PHE A 26 6.47 -4.61 2.83
CA PHE A 26 7.50 -3.74 2.27
C PHE A 26 7.67 -3.93 0.76
N ILE A 27 7.44 -2.88 -0.02
CA ILE A 27 7.60 -2.88 -1.49
C ILE A 27 8.50 -1.72 -1.92
N PRO A 28 9.45 -1.92 -2.86
CA PRO A 28 10.27 -0.84 -3.39
C PRO A 28 9.43 0.35 -3.87
N VAL A 29 9.90 1.55 -3.54
CA VAL A 29 9.36 2.79 -4.09
C VAL A 29 10.15 3.14 -5.34
N GLU A 30 9.45 3.41 -6.42
CA GLU A 30 10.05 3.83 -7.68
C GLU A 30 9.73 5.30 -7.96
N SER A 31 10.63 5.98 -8.68
CA SER A 31 10.31 7.26 -9.27
C SER A 31 9.24 7.05 -10.35
N SER A 32 8.18 7.86 -10.31
CA SER A 32 7.15 7.77 -11.36
C SER A 32 7.71 8.37 -12.65
N SER A 33 7.57 7.65 -13.78
CA SER A 33 7.98 8.13 -15.10
C SER A 33 6.87 8.94 -15.78
N ASP A 34 7.25 9.91 -16.62
CA ASP A 34 6.30 10.77 -17.33
C ASP A 34 5.36 9.99 -18.27
N SER A 35 5.78 8.83 -18.78
CA SER A 35 4.94 8.03 -19.70
C SER A 35 3.75 7.38 -18.99
N PHE A 36 3.94 6.86 -17.77
CA PHE A 36 2.87 6.30 -16.97
C PHE A 36 1.90 7.39 -16.48
N ARG A 37 2.44 8.55 -16.06
CA ARG A 37 1.64 9.75 -15.70
C ARG A 37 0.71 10.18 -16.84
N LYS A 38 1.22 10.27 -18.08
CA LYS A 38 0.45 10.65 -19.27
C LYS A 38 -0.66 9.67 -19.61
N SER A 39 -0.42 8.37 -19.43
CA SER A 39 -1.45 7.33 -19.60
C SER A 39 -2.61 7.54 -18.62
N LEU A 40 -2.28 7.89 -17.37
CA LEU A 40 -3.25 8.11 -16.30
C LEU A 40 -4.09 9.39 -16.49
N LEU A 41 -3.46 10.48 -16.94
CA LEU A 41 -4.17 11.73 -17.24
C LEU A 41 -5.07 11.60 -18.48
N LYS A 42 -4.69 10.74 -19.44
CA LYS A 42 -5.50 10.44 -20.63
C LYS A 42 -6.77 9.65 -20.33
N SER A 43 -6.85 8.87 -19.24
CA SER A 43 -8.10 8.18 -18.86
C SER A 43 -9.18 9.14 -18.33
N LYS A 44 -8.82 10.41 -18.02
CA LYS A 44 -9.74 11.52 -17.78
C LYS A 44 -10.06 12.35 -19.04
N ALA A 45 -9.98 11.75 -20.23
CA ALA A 45 -10.35 12.41 -21.48
C ALA A 45 -11.88 12.52 -21.65
N ALA A 46 -12.48 13.47 -20.95
CA ALA A 46 -13.77 14.06 -21.32
C ALA A 46 -13.66 15.58 -21.58
N LEU A 47 -12.45 16.12 -21.79
CA LEU A 47 -12.27 17.56 -22.01
C LEU A 47 -11.31 17.85 -23.18
N ASN A 48 -11.86 17.87 -24.39
CA ASN A 48 -11.23 18.42 -25.60
C ASN A 48 -11.13 19.97 -25.58
N ASN A 49 -11.33 20.61 -24.43
CA ASN A 49 -11.27 22.05 -24.30
C ASN A 49 -9.84 22.49 -23.97
N LYS A 50 -9.10 22.98 -24.98
CA LYS A 50 -7.74 23.52 -24.85
C LYS A 50 -7.59 24.55 -23.72
N SER A 51 -8.64 25.30 -23.42
CA SER A 51 -8.66 26.32 -22.37
C SER A 51 -8.67 25.72 -20.96
N LEU A 52 -9.17 24.49 -20.79
CA LEU A 52 -9.18 23.77 -19.51
C LEU A 52 -7.92 22.93 -19.30
N GLN A 53 -7.28 22.46 -20.37
CA GLN A 53 -6.04 21.70 -20.28
C GLN A 53 -4.91 22.46 -19.55
N LYS A 54 -4.86 23.80 -19.66
CA LYS A 54 -3.86 24.61 -18.93
C LYS A 54 -3.99 24.54 -17.40
N TYR A 55 -5.20 24.28 -16.89
CA TYR A 55 -5.43 24.11 -15.45
C TYR A 55 -5.17 22.67 -14.97
N LEU A 56 -5.17 21.70 -15.90
CA LEU A 56 -4.90 20.28 -15.62
C LEU A 56 -3.40 19.96 -15.59
N ASN A 57 -2.57 20.76 -16.28
CA ASN A 57 -1.11 20.57 -16.33
C ASN A 57 -0.36 21.05 -15.08
N ALA A 58 -1.03 21.77 -14.16
CA ALA A 58 -0.39 22.39 -13.01
C ALA A 58 0.33 21.38 -12.11
N SER A 59 -0.11 20.11 -12.06
CA SER A 59 0.57 19.08 -11.28
C SER A 59 1.61 18.28 -12.07
N GLU A 60 1.52 18.16 -13.40
CA GLU A 60 2.35 17.21 -14.17
C GLU A 60 3.84 17.62 -14.22
N HIS A 61 4.11 18.92 -14.09
CA HIS A 61 5.45 19.50 -14.11
C HIS A 61 5.75 20.37 -12.89
N ASP A 62 5.05 20.12 -11.79
CA ASP A 62 5.28 20.86 -10.55
C ASP A 62 6.67 20.53 -9.99
N SER A 63 7.58 21.51 -10.05
CA SER A 63 8.95 21.38 -9.54
C SER A 63 9.00 21.16 -8.03
N ASP A 64 7.93 21.52 -7.33
CA ASP A 64 7.81 21.47 -5.88
C ASP A 64 7.41 20.08 -5.40
N LEU A 65 7.07 19.16 -6.32
CA LEU A 65 6.67 17.79 -6.02
C LEU A 65 7.64 16.77 -6.63
N TYR A 66 7.92 15.70 -5.88
CA TYR A 66 8.58 14.51 -6.39
C TYR A 66 7.57 13.36 -6.39
N PHE A 67 7.24 12.78 -7.54
CA PHE A 67 6.25 11.71 -7.58
C PHE A 67 6.89 10.34 -7.48
N THR A 68 6.21 9.49 -6.72
CA THR A 68 6.58 8.10 -6.51
C THR A 68 5.46 7.18 -6.93
N ARG A 69 5.82 5.93 -7.20
CA ARG A 69 4.89 4.82 -7.40
C ARG A 69 5.37 3.63 -6.58
N SER A 70 4.44 2.89 -6.01
CA SER A 70 4.71 1.59 -5.39
C SER A 70 3.48 0.71 -5.52
N VAL A 71 3.67 -0.61 -5.47
CA VAL A 71 2.57 -1.49 -5.05
C VAL A 71 2.35 -1.21 -3.55
N LEU A 72 1.11 -1.07 -3.12
CA LEU A 72 0.72 -0.87 -1.72
C LEU A 72 0.37 -2.20 -1.07
N VAL A 73 -0.41 -3.02 -1.77
CA VAL A 73 -0.85 -4.34 -1.33
C VAL A 73 -1.01 -5.27 -2.52
N THR A 74 -0.77 -6.56 -2.30
CA THR A 74 -1.08 -7.63 -3.24
C THR A 74 -2.14 -8.51 -2.61
N THR A 75 -3.08 -9.02 -3.40
CA THR A 75 -4.09 -9.96 -2.89
C THR A 75 -3.47 -11.34 -2.69
N ASN A 76 -2.78 -11.52 -1.58
CA ASN A 76 -2.12 -12.77 -1.20
C ASN A 76 -1.89 -12.83 0.32
N TRP A 77 -1.24 -13.92 0.73
CA TRP A 77 -0.61 -14.03 2.04
C TRP A 77 0.71 -13.25 2.04
N ASN A 78 0.86 -12.29 2.94
CA ASN A 78 2.05 -11.45 3.04
C ASN A 78 3.11 -12.06 3.99
N ASN A 79 4.28 -11.43 4.11
CA ASN A 79 5.35 -11.95 4.98
C ASN A 79 5.09 -11.79 6.49
N ASN A 80 4.00 -11.15 6.89
CA ASN A 80 3.61 -10.94 8.29
C ASN A 80 2.51 -11.89 8.76
N ASP A 81 2.17 -12.87 7.94
CA ASP A 81 1.07 -13.82 8.16
C ASP A 81 -0.35 -13.26 7.95
N ASP A 82 -0.47 -12.11 7.28
CA ASP A 82 -1.77 -11.54 6.93
C ASP A 82 -2.22 -11.97 5.55
N VAL A 83 -3.54 -12.05 5.36
CA VAL A 83 -4.15 -12.37 4.07
C VAL A 83 -5.02 -11.22 3.60
N PHE A 84 -4.72 -10.74 2.39
CA PHE A 84 -5.53 -9.77 1.69
C PHE A 84 -6.36 -10.46 0.62
N GLY A 85 -7.67 -10.58 0.86
CA GLY A 85 -8.59 -11.21 -0.08
C GLY A 85 -8.94 -10.32 -1.27
N VAL A 86 -9.32 -10.96 -2.38
CA VAL A 86 -9.67 -10.30 -3.65
C VAL A 86 -10.80 -9.29 -3.44
N ARG A 87 -11.86 -9.71 -2.76
CA ARG A 87 -13.06 -8.89 -2.54
C ARG A 87 -12.78 -7.70 -1.64
N GLU A 88 -12.11 -7.94 -0.51
CA GLU A 88 -11.84 -6.93 0.51
C GLU A 88 -10.93 -5.83 -0.06
N VAL A 89 -9.88 -6.22 -0.80
CA VAL A 89 -8.99 -5.25 -1.46
C VAL A 89 -9.74 -4.52 -2.58
N TRP A 90 -10.59 -5.20 -3.35
CA TRP A 90 -11.37 -4.56 -4.40
C TRP A 90 -12.33 -3.50 -3.83
N ASP A 91 -13.05 -3.83 -2.76
CA ASP A 91 -13.98 -2.92 -2.10
C ASP A 91 -13.25 -1.73 -1.46
N ALA A 92 -12.03 -1.94 -0.95
CA ALA A 92 -11.21 -0.91 -0.32
C ALA A 92 -10.29 -0.13 -1.28
N ARG A 93 -10.25 -0.45 -2.58
CA ARG A 93 -9.20 -0.01 -3.53
C ARG A 93 -9.03 1.50 -3.65
N HIS A 94 -10.08 2.27 -3.37
CA HIS A 94 -10.06 3.74 -3.45
C HIS A 94 -9.66 4.43 -2.14
N THR A 95 -9.70 3.70 -1.02
CA THR A 95 -9.44 4.24 0.32
C THR A 95 -8.02 4.76 0.55
N PRO A 96 -6.95 4.33 -0.15
CA PRO A 96 -5.62 4.91 0.04
C PRO A 96 -5.49 6.34 -0.49
N SER A 97 -6.30 6.74 -1.45
CA SER A 97 -6.22 8.06 -2.07
C SER A 97 -6.35 9.18 -1.03
N HIS A 98 -5.49 10.19 -1.12
CA HIS A 98 -5.38 11.32 -0.22
C HIS A 98 -4.94 10.99 1.22
N LYS A 99 -4.59 9.74 1.54
CA LYS A 99 -3.92 9.43 2.79
C LYS A 99 -2.51 10.02 2.81
N ARG A 100 -2.09 10.46 3.99
CA ARG A 100 -0.75 11.01 4.24
C ARG A 100 0.30 9.93 3.99
N THR A 101 1.44 10.32 3.44
CA THR A 101 2.66 9.52 3.45
C THR A 101 3.61 10.11 4.48
N ASN A 102 4.18 9.23 5.31
CA ASN A 102 5.07 9.59 6.39
C ASN A 102 6.25 8.63 6.48
N LEU A 103 7.31 9.06 7.18
CA LEU A 103 8.49 8.23 7.41
C LEU A 103 8.27 7.35 8.64
N GLU A 104 8.66 6.07 8.53
CA GLU A 104 8.73 5.12 9.64
C GLU A 104 7.43 5.04 10.49
N HIS A 105 6.27 5.20 9.86
CA HIS A 105 4.95 5.28 10.52
C HIS A 105 4.82 6.39 11.59
N ASP A 106 5.71 7.39 11.58
CA ASP A 106 5.64 8.55 12.47
C ASP A 106 4.70 9.60 11.88
N GLU A 107 3.52 9.78 12.49
CA GLU A 107 2.50 10.72 12.03
C GLU A 107 2.95 12.19 12.02
N GLN A 108 4.04 12.53 12.72
CA GLN A 108 4.64 13.86 12.73
C GLN A 108 5.61 14.06 11.55
N GLN A 109 6.05 12.98 10.91
CA GLN A 109 7.01 13.01 9.80
C GLN A 109 6.33 12.86 8.45
N VAL A 110 5.32 13.70 8.21
CA VAL A 110 4.64 13.76 6.90
C VAL A 110 5.61 14.26 5.84
N VAL A 111 5.65 13.55 4.71
CA VAL A 111 6.47 13.89 3.54
C VAL A 111 5.61 14.19 2.30
N GLY A 112 4.33 13.81 2.33
CA GLY A 112 3.42 14.05 1.23
C GLY A 112 2.10 13.31 1.37
N HIS A 113 1.51 12.91 0.24
CA HIS A 113 0.26 12.18 0.22
C HIS A 113 0.09 11.32 -1.03
N ILE A 114 -0.77 10.32 -0.94
CA ILE A 114 -1.19 9.47 -2.06
C ILE A 114 -2.15 10.27 -2.94
N ILE A 115 -1.89 10.30 -4.25
CA ILE A 115 -2.69 11.03 -5.24
C ILE A 115 -3.57 10.11 -6.09
N TYR A 116 -3.27 8.80 -6.13
CA TYR A 116 -4.14 7.79 -6.74
C TYR A 116 -3.86 6.40 -6.18
N SER A 117 -4.84 5.51 -6.33
CA SER A 117 -4.78 4.09 -6.00
C SER A 117 -5.51 3.31 -7.08
N LEU A 118 -4.86 2.32 -7.69
CA LEU A 118 -5.36 1.63 -8.87
C LEU A 118 -5.04 0.13 -8.81
N PRO A 119 -6.03 -0.75 -9.05
CA PRO A 119 -5.78 -2.18 -9.18
C PRO A 119 -5.10 -2.48 -10.52
N THR A 120 -4.08 -3.34 -10.51
CA THR A 120 -3.39 -3.82 -11.71
C THR A 120 -3.17 -5.33 -11.66
N ASP A 121 -3.17 -5.99 -12.82
CA ASP A 121 -2.73 -7.38 -12.94
C ASP A 121 -1.19 -7.51 -12.76
N ASP A 122 -0.68 -8.74 -12.86
CA ASP A 122 0.75 -9.07 -12.74
C ASP A 122 1.61 -8.44 -13.86
N ASP A 123 1.00 -8.12 -15.01
CA ASP A 123 1.65 -7.45 -16.13
C ASP A 123 1.63 -5.91 -15.99
N GLY A 124 0.95 -5.39 -14.95
CA GLY A 124 0.81 -3.97 -14.66
C GLY A 124 -0.30 -3.27 -15.46
N ASN A 125 -1.18 -4.02 -16.13
CA ASN A 125 -2.36 -3.47 -16.79
C ASN A 125 -3.41 -3.07 -15.75
N ILE A 126 -4.05 -1.92 -15.97
CA ILE A 126 -5.07 -1.40 -15.05
C ILE A 126 -6.35 -2.24 -15.17
N ILE A 127 -6.82 -2.77 -14.05
CA ILE A 127 -8.14 -3.40 -13.93
C ILE A 127 -9.16 -2.28 -13.82
N GLN A 128 -10.13 -2.25 -14.74
CA GLN A 128 -11.11 -1.16 -14.80
C GLN A 128 -12.10 -1.22 -13.64
N ASP A 129 -12.53 -0.06 -13.15
CA ASP A 129 -13.42 0.05 -11.99
C ASP A 129 -14.79 -0.62 -12.17
N ASN A 130 -15.21 -0.87 -13.41
CA ASN A 130 -16.45 -1.56 -13.77
C ASN A 130 -16.27 -3.07 -13.95
N CYS A 131 -15.08 -3.63 -13.71
CA CYS A 131 -14.85 -5.07 -13.74
C CYS A 131 -15.74 -5.77 -12.71
N ALA A 132 -16.40 -6.85 -13.13
CA ALA A 132 -17.21 -7.64 -12.24
C ALA A 132 -16.32 -8.44 -11.27
N ILE A 133 -16.78 -8.64 -10.04
CA ILE A 133 -15.95 -9.24 -8.98
C ILE A 133 -15.50 -10.67 -9.30
N ASP A 134 -16.32 -11.41 -10.05
CA ASP A 134 -16.07 -12.77 -10.52
C ASP A 134 -15.14 -12.82 -11.74
N GLU A 135 -14.93 -11.69 -12.41
CA GLU A 135 -13.94 -11.53 -13.49
C GLU A 135 -12.57 -11.07 -12.97
N LEU A 136 -12.46 -10.70 -11.68
CA LEU A 136 -11.20 -10.30 -11.10
C LEU A 136 -10.22 -11.48 -11.08
N PRO A 137 -8.92 -11.22 -11.36
CA PRO A 137 -7.91 -12.25 -11.19
C PRO A 137 -7.81 -12.64 -9.71
N SER A 138 -7.46 -13.91 -9.47
CA SER A 138 -7.21 -14.41 -8.11
C SER A 138 -6.06 -13.70 -7.40
N LYS A 139 -5.18 -13.06 -8.18
CA LYS A 139 -4.09 -12.21 -7.72
C LYS A 139 -4.08 -10.90 -8.50
N PHE A 140 -4.09 -9.78 -7.80
CA PHE A 140 -3.79 -8.46 -8.35
C PHE A 140 -3.06 -7.59 -7.34
N HIS A 141 -2.61 -6.45 -7.81
CA HIS A 141 -1.83 -5.47 -7.05
C HIS A 141 -2.62 -4.17 -6.93
N LEU A 142 -2.67 -3.58 -5.75
CA LEU A 142 -3.11 -2.21 -5.59
C LEU A 142 -1.90 -1.29 -5.68
N VAL A 143 -1.77 -0.58 -6.79
CA VAL A 143 -0.68 0.36 -7.05
C VAL A 143 -1.10 1.75 -6.59
N THR A 144 -0.26 2.39 -5.79
CA THR A 144 -0.43 3.80 -5.41
C THR A 144 0.59 4.70 -6.08
N GLY A 145 0.14 5.88 -6.46
CA GLY A 145 1.03 7.01 -6.74
C GLY A 145 0.94 8.01 -5.61
N ALA A 146 2.09 8.55 -5.22
CA ALA A 146 2.16 9.58 -4.20
C ALA A 146 3.05 10.74 -4.67
N VAL A 147 2.93 11.86 -3.97
CA VAL A 147 3.86 12.99 -4.09
C VAL A 147 4.64 13.13 -2.80
N ILE A 148 5.87 13.60 -2.92
CA ILE A 148 6.73 14.08 -1.83
C ILE A 148 6.90 15.59 -2.04
N TYR A 149 6.68 16.36 -0.99
CA TYR A 149 6.88 17.81 -1.01
C TYR A 149 8.37 18.14 -0.97
N LYS A 150 8.82 18.99 -1.90
CA LYS A 150 10.24 19.37 -2.05
C LYS A 150 10.55 20.79 -1.60
N ASN A 151 9.57 21.69 -1.70
CA ASN A 151 9.80 23.10 -1.46
C ASN A 151 9.64 23.41 0.04
N TRP A 152 10.77 23.58 0.72
CA TRP A 152 10.86 23.86 2.14
C TRP A 152 11.82 25.02 2.37
N GLU A 153 11.52 25.88 3.36
CA GLU A 153 12.47 26.88 3.85
C GLU A 153 13.36 26.33 4.97
N ASP A 154 12.85 25.35 5.72
CA ASP A 154 13.57 24.69 6.82
C ASP A 154 14.64 23.73 6.30
N GLN A 155 15.90 23.96 6.68
CA GLN A 155 17.04 23.17 6.21
C GLN A 155 16.97 21.70 6.59
N GLN A 156 16.40 21.34 7.75
CA GLN A 156 16.26 19.95 8.16
C GLN A 156 15.24 19.23 7.26
N LEU A 157 14.14 19.91 6.89
CA LEU A 157 13.16 19.36 5.95
C LEU A 157 13.73 19.21 4.54
N ILE A 158 14.56 20.15 4.10
CA ILE A 158 15.30 20.05 2.82
C ILE A 158 16.21 18.81 2.84
N ASP A 159 17.06 18.66 3.87
CA ASP A 159 18.04 17.58 3.97
C ASP A 159 17.35 16.20 4.07
N ARG A 160 16.27 16.12 4.86
CA ARG A 160 15.45 14.91 4.98
C ARG A 160 14.81 14.53 3.65
N THR A 161 14.23 15.49 2.94
CA THR A 161 13.61 15.27 1.62
C THR A 161 14.63 14.79 0.60
N ASN A 162 15.80 15.43 0.53
CA ASN A 162 16.87 15.03 -0.38
C ASN A 162 17.42 13.64 -0.06
N THR A 163 17.53 13.28 1.22
CA THR A 163 17.95 11.95 1.66
C THR A 163 16.93 10.89 1.25
N LEU A 164 15.64 11.18 1.45
CA LEU A 164 14.54 10.30 1.03
C LEU A 164 14.57 10.07 -0.49
N ILE A 165 14.65 11.14 -1.29
CA ILE A 165 14.69 11.06 -2.75
C ILE A 165 15.89 10.23 -3.22
N LYS A 166 17.11 10.48 -2.71
CA LYS A 166 18.30 9.68 -3.06
C LYS A 166 18.12 8.20 -2.71
N ALA A 167 17.47 7.91 -1.60
CA ALA A 167 17.25 6.54 -1.17
C ALA A 167 16.19 5.84 -2.05
N ILE A 168 15.18 6.57 -2.55
CA ILE A 168 14.24 6.08 -3.59
C ILE A 168 14.98 5.82 -4.90
N GLU A 169 15.76 6.79 -5.40
CA GLU A 169 16.49 6.68 -6.67
C GLU A 169 17.53 5.56 -6.66
N SER A 170 18.09 5.24 -5.49
CA SER A 170 19.01 4.10 -5.32
C SER A 170 18.31 2.75 -5.08
N GLY A 171 16.97 2.72 -5.07
CA GLY A 171 16.18 1.50 -4.84
C GLY A 171 16.22 0.99 -3.40
N ASN A 172 16.60 1.83 -2.44
CA ASN A 172 16.77 1.49 -1.03
C ASN A 172 15.64 2.02 -0.14
N LYS A 173 14.51 2.43 -0.73
CA LYS A 173 13.30 2.81 0.01
C LYS A 173 12.14 1.92 -0.36
N PHE A 174 11.39 1.59 0.68
CA PHE A 174 10.26 0.68 0.63
C PHE A 174 9.06 1.37 1.28
N VAL A 175 7.87 1.11 0.75
CA VAL A 175 6.60 1.49 1.37
C VAL A 175 6.10 0.33 2.19
N SER A 176 5.67 0.64 3.40
CA SER A 176 4.78 -0.15 4.23
C SER A 176 3.45 0.59 4.36
N MET A 177 2.39 -0.17 4.59
CA MET A 177 1.05 0.36 4.81
C MET A 177 0.58 -0.13 6.18
N GLU A 178 -0.44 0.51 6.75
CA GLU A 178 -1.17 0.03 7.92
C GLU A 178 -2.66 0.04 7.58
N VAL A 179 -3.35 -1.09 7.78
CA VAL A 179 -4.80 -1.17 7.64
C VAL A 179 -5.42 -1.06 9.01
N LEU A 180 -6.44 -0.22 9.12
CA LEU A 180 -7.36 -0.25 10.24
C LEU A 180 -8.60 -1.01 9.80
N PHE A 181 -8.96 -2.05 10.55
CA PHE A 181 -10.15 -2.85 10.33
C PHE A 181 -10.85 -3.07 11.67
N THR A 182 -12.18 -3.18 11.62
CA THR A 182 -13.01 -3.45 12.80
C THR A 182 -13.40 -4.92 12.91
N ASP A 183 -13.21 -5.68 11.83
CA ASP A 183 -13.57 -7.09 11.74
C ASP A 183 -12.55 -7.86 10.91
N PHE A 184 -12.44 -9.17 11.18
CA PHE A 184 -11.52 -10.06 10.48
C PHE A 184 -11.97 -11.52 10.59
N ASP A 185 -11.60 -12.31 9.59
CA ASP A 185 -11.72 -13.76 9.56
C ASP A 185 -10.37 -14.43 9.79
N TYR A 186 -10.38 -15.75 10.00
CA TYR A 186 -9.16 -16.53 10.22
C TYR A 186 -8.65 -17.10 8.90
N ALA A 187 -7.43 -16.73 8.51
CA ALA A 187 -6.68 -17.47 7.51
C ALA A 187 -5.95 -18.64 8.17
N ILE A 188 -6.13 -19.84 7.62
CA ILE A 188 -5.59 -21.09 8.17
C ILE A 188 -4.85 -21.84 7.05
N ILE A 189 -3.71 -22.42 7.39
CA ILE A 189 -3.01 -23.40 6.57
C ILE A 189 -3.19 -24.75 7.24
N THR A 190 -3.84 -25.70 6.55
CA THR A 190 -4.02 -27.07 7.09
C THR A 190 -2.69 -27.83 7.10
N GLN A 191 -2.64 -28.97 7.78
CA GLN A 191 -1.45 -29.85 7.80
C GLN A 191 -0.99 -30.27 6.39
N ASP A 192 -1.93 -30.41 5.46
CA ASP A 192 -1.66 -30.71 4.04
C ASP A 192 -1.21 -29.48 3.22
N GLY A 193 -1.01 -28.32 3.86
CA GLY A 193 -0.60 -27.07 3.22
C GLY A 193 -1.73 -26.34 2.49
N ILE A 194 -3.00 -26.68 2.75
CA ILE A 194 -4.14 -26.06 2.07
C ILE A 194 -4.52 -24.77 2.79
N HIS A 195 -4.58 -23.67 2.03
CA HIS A 195 -5.02 -22.37 2.53
C HIS A 195 -6.54 -22.31 2.58
N LYS A 196 -7.10 -21.88 3.71
CA LYS A 196 -8.55 -21.68 3.91
C LYS A 196 -8.80 -20.38 4.68
N VAL A 197 -9.93 -19.74 4.39
CA VAL A 197 -10.48 -18.68 5.23
C VAL A 197 -11.65 -19.26 6.01
N LYS A 198 -11.67 -19.06 7.32
CA LYS A 198 -12.74 -19.48 8.21
C LYS A 198 -13.36 -18.24 8.83
N ALA A 199 -14.68 -18.10 8.65
CA ALA A 199 -15.42 -16.98 9.22
C ALA A 199 -15.24 -16.92 10.73
N ARG A 200 -15.10 -15.71 11.28
CA ARG A 200 -15.09 -15.48 12.72
C ARG A 200 -16.52 -15.40 13.26
N ASP A 201 -16.92 -16.42 14.01
CA ASP A 201 -18.24 -16.55 14.63
C ASP A 201 -18.14 -17.15 16.04
N GLU A 202 -19.27 -17.41 16.70
CA GLU A 202 -19.31 -17.97 18.06
C GLU A 202 -18.55 -19.31 18.20
N ASN A 203 -18.50 -20.12 17.14
CA ASN A 203 -17.84 -21.43 17.12
C ASN A 203 -16.35 -21.35 16.80
N THR A 204 -15.88 -20.23 16.23
CA THR A 204 -14.49 -20.05 15.80
C THR A 204 -13.76 -18.95 16.55
N ALA A 205 -14.46 -18.10 17.32
CA ALA A 205 -13.91 -16.98 18.08
C ALA A 205 -12.75 -17.37 19.01
N TRP A 206 -12.74 -18.61 19.50
CA TRP A 206 -11.68 -19.16 20.33
C TRP A 206 -10.31 -19.17 19.62
N MET A 207 -10.27 -19.15 18.28
CA MET A 207 -9.04 -19.12 17.49
C MET A 207 -8.27 -17.80 17.66
N THR A 208 -8.94 -16.71 18.08
CA THR A 208 -8.31 -15.39 18.31
C THR A 208 -7.10 -15.47 19.22
N LYS A 209 -7.16 -16.29 20.28
CA LYS A 209 -6.06 -16.43 21.26
C LYS A 209 -4.79 -17.04 20.66
N HIS A 210 -4.89 -17.68 19.49
CA HIS A 210 -3.77 -18.31 18.80
C HIS A 210 -3.06 -17.38 17.81
N LEU A 211 -3.65 -16.22 17.48
CA LEU A 211 -3.03 -15.28 16.55
C LEU A 211 -1.79 -14.63 17.17
N LYS A 212 -0.72 -14.51 16.38
CA LYS A 212 0.53 -13.86 16.79
C LYS A 212 0.32 -12.41 17.22
N ALA A 213 -0.60 -11.70 16.56
CA ALA A 213 -0.99 -10.33 16.91
C ALA A 213 -1.49 -10.17 18.35
N TYR A 214 -2.05 -11.23 18.95
CA TYR A 214 -2.52 -11.27 20.33
C TYR A 214 -1.59 -12.09 21.25
N GLY A 215 -0.33 -12.31 20.84
CA GLY A 215 0.66 -13.06 21.62
C GLY A 215 0.54 -14.59 21.55
N GLY A 216 -0.32 -15.11 20.66
CA GLY A 216 -0.45 -16.54 20.41
C GLY A 216 0.71 -17.14 19.59
N SER A 217 0.74 -18.47 19.49
CA SER A 217 1.80 -19.21 18.77
C SER A 217 1.69 -19.14 17.24
N GLY A 218 0.56 -18.68 16.70
CA GLY A 218 0.20 -18.81 15.28
C GLY A 218 -0.25 -20.22 14.89
N THR A 219 -0.53 -21.09 15.87
CA THR A 219 -0.97 -22.47 15.65
C THR A 219 -2.15 -22.82 16.54
N CYS A 220 -3.12 -23.55 16.02
CA CYS A 220 -4.24 -24.12 16.77
C CYS A 220 -4.42 -25.60 16.39
N GLU A 221 -4.92 -26.40 17.32
CA GLU A 221 -5.32 -27.79 17.06
C GLU A 221 -6.77 -27.78 16.52
N ASP A 222 -7.06 -28.64 15.55
CA ASP A 222 -8.41 -28.83 14.99
C ASP A 222 -9.35 -29.55 15.98
#